data_AF-A0A520YS04-F1
#
_entry.id   AF-A0A520YS04-F1
#
_cell.length_a   1.000
_cell.length_b   1.000
_cell.length_c   1.000
_cell.angle_alpha   90.00
_cell.angle_beta   90.00
_cell.angle_gamma   90.00
#
_symmetry.space_group_name_H-M   'P 1'
#
loop_
_entity.id
_entity.type
_entity.pdbx_description
1 polymer ?
#
loop_
_entity_poly.entity_id
_entity_poly.type
_entity_poly.pdbx_seq_one_letter_code
_entity_poly.pdbx_strand_id
1 'polypeptide(L)'
;MSNEKTTAFQQLNIWKAIIPVLLGIAVVFYFFWSKFDKEAFDQIEWNSFLALCLLLALIVTILRIFSFMYRVYVLSNKKLKLKQTFNVIMIWEFVSAATPFAAGGTAIAPILLT
;
A
#
# COMPACT_ATOMS: atom_id res chain seq x y z
N MET A 1 -20.13 -22.00 13.68
CA MET A 1 -19.65 -20.99 12.72
C MET A 1 -18.16 -20.63 12.94
N SER A 2 -17.29 -21.60 13.26
CA SER A 2 -15.83 -21.40 13.44
C SER A 2 -14.95 -22.30 12.57
N ASN A 3 -15.53 -23.21 11.76
CA ASN A 3 -14.80 -24.23 11.00
C ASN A 3 -14.47 -23.80 9.54
N GLU A 4 -15.11 -22.76 9.01
CA GLU A 4 -14.91 -22.32 7.62
C GLU A 4 -13.73 -21.33 7.45
N LYS A 5 -13.32 -20.66 8.53
CA LYS A 5 -12.22 -19.69 8.46
C LYS A 5 -10.85 -20.36 8.33
N THR A 6 -10.69 -21.57 8.85
CA THR A 6 -9.39 -22.28 8.86
C THR A 6 -9.04 -22.89 7.50
N THR A 7 -10.04 -23.29 6.71
CA THR A 7 -9.85 -23.89 5.38
C THR A 7 -9.39 -22.89 4.33
N ALA A 8 -9.83 -21.62 4.41
CA ALA A 8 -9.41 -20.57 3.48
C ALA A 8 -7.90 -20.23 3.60
N PHE A 9 -7.35 -20.23 4.82
CA PHE A 9 -5.90 -20.02 5.02
C PHE A 9 -5.06 -21.25 4.65
N GLN A 10 -5.63 -22.46 4.65
CA GLN A 10 -4.93 -23.70 4.27
C GLN A 10 -4.80 -23.90 2.75
N GLN A 11 -5.67 -23.27 1.94
CA GLN A 11 -5.54 -23.30 0.47
C GLN A 11 -4.53 -22.28 -0.08
N LEU A 12 -4.13 -21.30 0.73
CA LEU A 12 -3.06 -20.38 0.37
C LEU A 12 -1.73 -21.10 0.59
N ASN A 13 -1.06 -21.48 -0.49
CA ASN A 13 0.33 -21.92 -0.45
C ASN A 13 1.21 -20.72 -0.08
N ILE A 14 1.29 -20.40 1.22
CA ILE A 14 2.10 -19.31 1.78
C ILE A 14 3.55 -19.39 1.29
N TRP A 15 4.05 -20.61 1.09
CA TRP A 15 5.37 -20.88 0.49
C TRP A 15 5.54 -20.30 -0.93
N LYS A 16 4.50 -20.33 -1.77
CA LYS A 16 4.54 -19.74 -3.12
C LYS A 16 4.45 -18.21 -3.08
N ALA A 17 3.83 -17.63 -2.05
CA ALA A 17 3.76 -16.18 -1.84
C ALA A 17 5.04 -15.59 -1.25
N ILE A 18 5.80 -16.37 -0.47
CA ILE A 18 7.06 -15.93 0.15
C ILE A 18 8.15 -15.65 -0.90
N ILE A 19 8.21 -16.43 -1.98
CA ILE A 19 9.26 -16.30 -3.01
C ILE A 19 9.28 -14.90 -3.65
N PRO A 20 8.17 -14.36 -4.20
CA PRO A 20 8.17 -13.01 -4.77
C PRO A 20 8.36 -11.92 -3.71
N VAL A 21 7.89 -12.13 -2.48
CA VAL A 21 8.08 -11.18 -1.37
C VAL A 21 9.55 -11.07 -1.00
N LEU A 22 10.25 -12.20 -0.86
CA LEU A 22 11.67 -12.24 -0.53
C LEU A 22 12.52 -11.61 -1.64
N LEU A 23 12.18 -11.90 -2.90
CA LEU A 23 12.86 -11.33 -4.06
C LEU A 23 12.66 -9.82 -4.15
N GLY A 24 11.43 -9.33 -3.89
CA GLY A 24 11.15 -7.91 -3.78
C GLY A 24 11.97 -7.23 -2.68
N ILE A 25 12.02 -7.81 -1.49
CA ILE A 25 12.82 -7.29 -0.38
C ILE A 25 14.31 -7.27 -0.73
N ALA A 26 14.83 -8.34 -1.35
CA ALA A 26 16.23 -8.41 -1.76
C ALA A 26 16.59 -7.32 -2.78
N VAL A 27 15.73 -7.07 -3.77
CA VAL A 27 15.93 -6.00 -4.76
C VAL A 27 15.86 -4.61 -4.12
N VAL A 28 14.91 -4.38 -3.21
CA VAL A 28 14.82 -3.11 -2.47
C VAL A 28 16.08 -2.87 -1.64
N PHE A 29 16.60 -3.90 -0.96
CA PHE A 29 17.83 -3.81 -0.18
C PHE A 29 19.04 -3.51 -1.06
N TYR A 30 19.13 -4.16 -2.21
CA TYR A 30 20.18 -3.92 -3.20
C TYR A 30 20.13 -2.48 -3.75
N PHE A 31 18.94 -1.99 -4.11
CA PHE A 31 18.73 -0.61 -4.57
C PHE A 31 19.10 0.40 -3.49
N PHE A 32 18.68 0.15 -2.25
CA PHE A 32 19.01 1.00 -1.12
C PHE A 32 20.53 1.10 -0.94
N TRP A 33 21.25 -0.03 -0.92
CA TRP A 33 22.70 -0.03 -0.78
C TRP A 33 23.43 0.64 -1.94
N SER A 34 22.95 0.45 -3.18
CA SER A 34 23.59 1.01 -4.38
C SER A 34 23.32 2.50 -4.58
N LYS A 35 22.23 3.04 -4.04
CA LYS A 35 21.80 4.45 -4.23
C LYS A 35 21.80 5.25 -2.93
N PHE A 36 22.39 4.72 -1.86
CA PHE A 36 22.54 5.44 -0.60
C PHE A 36 23.61 6.51 -0.74
N ASP A 37 23.21 7.64 -1.32
CA ASP A 37 24.06 8.81 -1.46
C ASP A 37 23.98 9.64 -0.17
N LYS A 38 25.00 9.53 0.68
CA LYS A 38 25.10 10.29 1.93
C LYS A 38 25.13 11.81 1.68
N GLU A 39 25.65 12.25 0.54
CA GLU A 39 25.77 13.68 0.22
C GLU A 39 24.40 14.32 -0.02
N ALA A 40 23.45 13.57 -0.58
CA ALA A 40 22.08 14.03 -0.79
C ALA A 40 21.30 14.22 0.53
N PHE A 41 21.63 13.48 1.57
CA PHE A 41 20.99 13.63 2.90
C PHE A 41 21.57 14.81 3.69
N ASP A 42 22.86 15.13 3.50
CA ASP A 42 23.51 16.27 4.15
C ASP A 42 23.07 17.62 3.57
N GLN A 43 22.57 17.64 2.32
CA GLN A 43 21.99 18.83 1.70
C GLN A 43 20.56 19.14 2.20
N ILE A 44 19.93 18.22 2.95
CA ILE A 44 18.61 18.46 3.54
C ILE A 44 18.81 19.26 4.81
N GLU A 45 18.71 20.59 4.72
CA GLU A 45 18.67 21.44 5.89
C GLU A 45 17.39 21.15 6.69
N TRP A 46 17.51 20.45 7.81
CA TRP A 46 16.41 20.12 8.70
C TRP A 46 15.85 21.38 9.37
N ASN A 47 14.95 22.06 8.67
CA ASN A 47 14.29 23.27 9.11
C ASN A 47 12.94 22.93 9.79
N SER A 48 12.58 23.66 10.85
CA SER A 48 11.26 23.62 11.48
C SER A 48 10.10 23.79 10.49
N PHE A 49 10.33 24.53 9.40
CA PHE A 49 9.35 24.67 8.31
C PHE A 49 9.12 23.35 7.55
N LEU A 50 10.17 22.61 7.23
CA LEU A 50 10.05 21.29 6.58
C LEU A 50 9.32 20.29 7.47
N ALA A 51 9.58 20.32 8.79
CA ALA A 51 8.85 19.51 9.76
C ALA A 51 7.35 19.85 9.78
N LEU A 52 6.99 21.13 9.70
CA LEU A 52 5.60 21.57 9.60
C LEU A 52 4.96 21.09 8.28
N CYS A 53 5.66 21.24 7.14
CA CYS A 53 5.18 20.75 5.85
C CYS A 53 4.96 19.23 5.84
N LEU A 54 5.86 18.45 6.44
CA LEU A 54 5.70 17.01 6.60
C LEU A 54 4.49 16.65 7.47
N LEU A 55 4.30 17.37 8.58
CA LEU A 55 3.14 17.19 9.45
C LEU A 55 1.84 17.53 8.72
N LEU A 56 1.83 18.61 7.92
CA LEU A 56 0.66 18.98 7.12
C LEU A 56 0.37 17.94 6.03
N ALA A 57 1.40 17.44 5.34
CA ALA A 57 1.27 16.38 4.35
C ALA A 57 0.69 15.10 4.98
N LEU A 58 1.12 14.77 6.21
CA LEU A 58 0.57 13.64 6.97
C LEU A 58 -0.92 13.85 7.29
N ILE A 59 -1.30 15.03 7.79
CA ILE A 59 -2.70 15.36 8.09
C ILE A 59 -3.57 15.25 6.83
N VAL A 60 -3.14 15.84 5.72
CA VAL A 60 -3.87 15.78 4.44
C VAL A 60 -4.02 14.34 3.96
N THR A 61 -2.98 13.51 4.10
CA THR A 61 -3.02 12.09 3.75
C THR A 61 -4.02 11.32 4.61
N ILE A 62 -4.07 11.61 5.91
CA ILE A 62 -5.04 11.00 6.82
C ILE A 62 -6.46 11.42 6.43
N LEU A 63 -6.69 12.71 6.20
CA LEU A 63 -8.00 13.22 5.75
C LEU A 63 -8.43 12.59 4.43
N ARG A 64 -7.49 12.32 3.51
CA ARG A 64 -7.75 11.58 2.26
C ARG A 64 -8.30 10.18 2.54
N ILE A 65 -7.68 9.43 3.45
CA ILE A 65 -8.15 8.09 3.85
C ILE A 65 -9.55 8.15 4.48
N PHE A 66 -9.80 9.15 5.33
CA PHE A 66 -11.13 9.37 5.92
C PHE A 66 -12.20 9.71 4.88
N SER A 67 -11.84 10.51 3.87
CA SER A 67 -12.75 10.90 2.79
C SER A 67 -13.16 9.70 1.93
N PHE A 68 -12.20 8.82 1.61
CA PHE A 68 -12.50 7.55 0.94
C PHE A 68 -13.37 6.63 1.79
N MET A 69 -13.11 6.57 3.10
CA MET A 69 -13.94 5.79 4.03
C MET A 69 -15.38 6.27 4.07
N TYR A 70 -15.59 7.59 4.14
CA TYR A 70 -16.92 8.17 4.11
C TYR A 70 -17.67 7.84 2.81
N ARG A 71 -17.00 7.99 1.65
CA ARG A 71 -17.59 7.65 0.34
C ARG A 71 -18.03 6.20 0.27
N VAL A 72 -17.15 5.25 0.61
CA VAL A 72 -17.47 3.81 0.57
C VAL A 72 -18.55 3.44 1.58
N TYR A 73 -18.55 4.06 2.76
CA TYR A 73 -19.59 3.85 3.77
C TYR A 73 -20.98 4.24 3.26
N VAL A 74 -21.10 5.39 2.58
CA VAL A 74 -22.35 5.83 1.96
C VAL A 74 -22.76 4.91 0.80
N LEU A 75 -21.82 4.55 -0.10
CA LEU A 75 -22.08 3.64 -1.22
C LEU A 75 -22.52 2.24 -0.76
N SER A 76 -22.06 1.81 0.42
CA SER A 76 -22.38 0.48 0.97
C SER A 76 -23.76 0.41 1.62
N ASN A 77 -24.62 1.44 1.49
CA ASN A 77 -25.95 1.51 2.10
C ASN A 77 -25.95 1.15 3.61
N LYS A 78 -24.92 1.60 4.34
CA LYS A 78 -24.70 1.31 5.78
C LYS A 78 -24.63 -0.19 6.15
N LYS A 79 -24.45 -1.09 5.18
CA LYS A 79 -24.29 -2.53 5.45
C LYS A 79 -22.94 -2.87 6.08
N LEU A 80 -21.92 -2.02 5.87
CA LEU A 80 -20.59 -2.17 6.44
C LEU A 80 -20.41 -1.26 7.66
N LYS A 81 -19.94 -1.82 8.78
CA LYS A 81 -19.52 -1.03 9.94
C LYS A 81 -18.29 -0.19 9.57
N LEU A 82 -18.11 0.99 10.18
CA LEU A 82 -16.95 1.87 9.95
C LEU A 82 -15.61 1.13 10.10
N LYS A 83 -15.49 0.22 11.07
CA LYS A 83 -14.29 -0.63 11.26
C LYS A 83 -14.02 -1.58 10.07
N GLN A 84 -15.07 -2.10 9.43
CA GLN A 84 -14.93 -2.99 8.27
C GLN A 84 -14.52 -2.18 7.04
N THR A 85 -15.12 -1.01 6.83
CA THR A 85 -14.74 -0.10 5.74
C THR A 85 -13.29 0.35 5.88
N PHE A 86 -12.83 0.63 7.11
CA PHE A 86 -11.44 0.97 7.39
C PHE A 86 -10.48 -0.16 6.97
N ASN A 87 -10.75 -1.40 7.39
CA ASN A 87 -9.90 -2.54 7.03
C ASN A 87 -9.80 -2.73 5.51
N VAL A 88 -10.92 -2.60 4.79
CA VAL A 88 -10.95 -2.72 3.32
C VAL A 88 -10.11 -1.62 2.67
N ILE A 89 -10.27 -0.37 3.09
CA ILE A 89 -9.54 0.75 2.51
C ILE A 89 -8.06 0.68 2.84
N MET A 90 -7.68 0.28 4.05
CA MET A 90 -6.26 0.12 4.40
C MET A 90 -5.58 -0.94 3.55
N ILE A 91 -6.24 -2.09 3.31
CA ILE A 91 -5.71 -3.12 2.40
C ILE A 91 -5.66 -2.58 0.97
N TRP A 92 -6.70 -1.85 0.53
CA TRP A 92 -6.78 -1.29 -0.82
C TRP A 92 -5.68 -0.25 -1.11
N GLU A 93 -5.45 0.67 -0.18
CA GLU A 93 -4.38 1.67 -0.26
C GLU A 93 -3.00 1.02 -0.17
N PHE A 94 -2.85 -0.01 0.68
CA PHE A 94 -1.61 -0.76 0.78
C PHE A 94 -1.26 -1.49 -0.52
N VAL A 95 -2.22 -2.19 -1.12
CA VAL A 95 -2.02 -2.89 -2.40
C VAL A 95 -1.71 -1.89 -3.51
N SER A 96 -2.37 -0.73 -3.53
CA SER A 96 -2.10 0.31 -4.52
C SER A 96 -0.71 0.94 -4.35
N ALA A 97 -0.18 1.03 -3.13
CA ALA A 97 1.17 1.52 -2.86
C ALA A 97 2.25 0.44 -3.11
N ALA A 98 1.94 -0.82 -2.85
CA ALA A 98 2.86 -1.94 -2.99
C ALA A 98 2.97 -2.46 -4.44
N THR A 99 1.92 -2.29 -5.24
CA THR A 99 1.96 -2.66 -6.65
C THR A 99 2.79 -1.62 -7.38
N PRO A 100 3.97 -1.96 -7.95
CA PRO A 100 4.66 -1.02 -8.82
C PRO A 100 3.66 -0.65 -9.92
N PHE A 101 3.49 0.64 -10.17
CA PHE A 101 2.50 1.23 -11.08
C PHE A 101 2.43 0.56 -12.48
N ALA A 102 3.43 -0.25 -12.83
CA ALA A 102 3.47 -1.14 -13.99
C ALA A 102 2.33 -2.19 -14.08
N ALA A 103 1.77 -2.70 -12.98
CA ALA A 103 0.88 -3.88 -13.06
C ALA A 103 -0.64 -3.62 -12.89
N GLY A 104 -1.09 -2.37 -12.78
CA GLY A 104 -2.51 -2.06 -12.49
C GLY A 104 -3.43 -1.87 -13.71
N GLY A 105 -2.87 -1.67 -14.92
CA GLY A 105 -3.69 -1.43 -16.12
C GLY A 105 -2.92 -1.29 -17.42
N THR A 106 -1.63 -0.95 -17.39
CA THR A 106 -0.80 -0.77 -18.60
C THR A 106 0.00 -2.01 -19.00
N ALA A 107 0.43 -2.88 -18.06
CA ALA A 107 1.10 -4.14 -18.40
C ALA A 107 0.20 -5.17 -19.11
N ILE A 108 -1.13 -5.08 -18.91
CA ILE A 108 -2.10 -5.96 -19.60
C ILE A 108 -2.46 -5.45 -21.00
N ALA A 109 -2.27 -4.17 -21.30
CA ALA A 109 -2.58 -3.60 -22.62
C ALA A 109 -1.87 -4.31 -23.80
N PRO A 110 -0.55 -4.60 -23.75
CA PRO A 110 0.11 -5.33 -24.84
C PRO A 110 -0.25 -6.82 -24.93
N ILE A 111 -0.74 -7.44 -23.84
CA ILE A 111 -1.19 -8.85 -23.82
C ILE A 111 -2.64 -8.97 -24.34
N LEU A 112 -3.46 -7.94 -24.18
CA LEU A 112 -4.82 -7.89 -24.75
C LEU A 112 -4.86 -7.44 -26.21
N LEU A 113 -3.84 -6.71 -26.69
CA LEU A 113 -3.71 -6.22 -28.06
C LEU A 113 -2.86 -7.11 -28.99
N THR A 114 -2.29 -8.20 -28.48
CA THR A 114 -1.59 -9.23 -29.26
C THR A 114 -2.37 -10.53 -29.19
#